data_AF-A0AAW1SCC6-F1
#
_entry.id   AF-A0AAW1SCC6-F1
#
_cell.length_a   1.000
_cell.length_b   1.000
_cell.length_c   1.000
_cell.angle_alpha   90.00
_cell.angle_beta   90.00
_cell.angle_gamma   90.00
#
_symmetry.space_group_name_H-M   'P 1'
#
loop_
_entity.id
_entity.type
_entity.pdbx_description
1 polymer ?
#
loop_
_entity_poly.entity_id
_entity_poly.type
_entity_poly.pdbx_seq_one_letter_code
_entity_poly.pdbx_strand_id
1 'polypeptide(L)'
;MLDLPSDASKTPAPEEQAAACRRGVEALFGCLGAVPPPPPPPPLAPVAAATGGALARAQVFDSAPSLLTANADLAPRLTPGLAVIQVRLHGKSPAAHALAGRGLADMAWERQEFLAALRLYVQAAVLGEVGSAVGARPLLPPVVVHRMCDCLVSLAMPLPAAALLQLHHPLDHSGMVRLLQPPAPGHALAIPLQLHWAECMWELPLLEVLVHLAARHAWPGPVQAWLLALVQRTPLNAHNPPLVRAAAVAALRARLLRLLQTL
;
A
#
# COMPACT_ATOMS: atom_id res chain seq x y z
N MET A 1 10.96 -47.10 -28.49
CA MET A 1 11.16 -45.94 -29.36
C MET A 1 9.85 -45.17 -29.39
N LEU A 2 9.71 -44.17 -28.53
CA LEU A 2 8.55 -43.28 -28.45
C LEU A 2 9.13 -41.87 -28.33
N ASP A 3 9.03 -41.10 -29.40
CA ASP A 3 9.45 -39.71 -29.47
C ASP A 3 8.46 -38.84 -28.71
N LEU A 4 8.93 -38.19 -27.64
CA LEU A 4 8.21 -37.12 -26.96
C LEU A 4 8.61 -35.78 -27.59
N PRO A 5 7.65 -34.92 -27.99
CA PRO A 5 7.98 -33.59 -28.49
C PRO A 5 8.51 -32.72 -27.34
N SER A 6 9.76 -32.29 -27.50
CA SER A 6 10.41 -31.28 -26.67
C SER A 6 9.91 -29.90 -27.11
N ASP A 7 8.72 -29.50 -26.67
CA ASP A 7 8.29 -28.11 -26.77
C ASP A 7 8.94 -27.32 -25.64
N ALA A 8 10.13 -26.81 -25.96
CA ALA A 8 10.79 -25.76 -25.20
C ALA A 8 9.83 -24.57 -25.07
N SER A 9 9.50 -24.24 -23.82
CA SER A 9 8.78 -23.04 -23.42
C SER A 9 9.49 -21.80 -23.96
N LYS A 10 9.04 -21.31 -25.13
CA LYS A 10 9.41 -19.98 -25.63
C LYS A 10 8.96 -18.96 -24.60
N THR A 11 9.92 -18.48 -23.80
CA THR A 11 9.75 -17.27 -23.01
C THR A 11 9.50 -16.15 -24.02
N PRO A 12 8.34 -15.46 -23.98
CA PRO A 12 8.03 -14.44 -24.98
C PRO A 12 9.06 -13.33 -24.91
N ALA A 13 9.39 -12.77 -26.08
CA ALA A 13 10.38 -11.71 -26.18
C ALA A 13 10.01 -10.53 -25.26
N PRO A 14 10.99 -9.82 -24.67
CA PRO A 14 10.74 -8.72 -23.73
C PRO A 14 9.81 -7.63 -24.31
N GLU A 15 9.79 -7.46 -25.62
CA GLU A 15 8.87 -6.55 -26.33
C GLU A 15 7.41 -7.02 -26.31
N GLU A 16 7.16 -8.32 -26.47
CA GLU A 16 5.80 -8.89 -26.40
C GLU A 16 5.23 -8.83 -24.98
N GLN A 17 6.09 -9.04 -23.98
CA GLN A 17 5.71 -8.88 -22.58
C GLN A 17 5.42 -7.41 -22.22
N ALA A 18 6.21 -6.46 -22.72
CA ALA A 18 5.94 -5.04 -22.56
C ALA A 18 4.62 -4.63 -23.24
N ALA A 19 4.31 -5.19 -24.41
CA ALA A 19 3.04 -4.96 -25.11
C ALA A 19 1.83 -5.61 -24.39
N ALA A 20 2.01 -6.79 -23.77
CA ALA A 20 0.99 -7.42 -22.95
C ALA A 20 0.72 -6.63 -21.66
N CYS A 21 1.76 -6.09 -21.02
CA CYS A 21 1.63 -5.24 -19.85
C CYS A 21 0.90 -3.92 -20.19
N ARG A 22 1.24 -3.26 -21.30
CA ARG A 22 0.50 -2.07 -21.79
C ARG A 22 -0.98 -2.36 -21.99
N ARG A 23 -1.32 -3.48 -22.65
CA ARG A 23 -2.72 -3.90 -22.85
C ARG A 23 -3.45 -4.20 -21.54
N GLY A 24 -2.78 -4.82 -20.56
CA GLY A 24 -3.35 -5.08 -19.23
C GLY A 24 -3.63 -3.79 -18.44
N VAL A 25 -2.73 -2.81 -18.52
CA VAL A 25 -2.92 -1.49 -17.90
C VAL A 25 -4.02 -0.70 -18.62
N GLU A 26 -4.03 -0.70 -19.95
CA GLU A 26 -5.10 -0.08 -20.74
C GLU A 26 -6.48 -0.70 -20.45
N ALA A 27 -6.57 -2.00 -20.21
CA ALA A 27 -7.82 -2.66 -19.82
C ALA A 27 -8.28 -2.25 -18.40
N LEU A 28 -7.36 -2.10 -17.45
CA LEU A 28 -7.68 -1.63 -16.10
C LEU A 28 -8.12 -0.16 -16.07
N PHE A 29 -7.52 0.68 -16.92
CA PHE A 29 -7.82 2.11 -16.99
C PHE A 29 -8.94 2.47 -17.99
N GLY A 30 -9.24 1.62 -18.97
CA GLY A 30 -10.40 1.77 -19.86
C GLY A 30 -11.74 1.72 -19.14
N CYS A 31 -11.77 1.19 -17.91
CA CYS A 31 -12.93 1.21 -17.02
C CYS A 31 -13.04 2.50 -16.17
N LEU A 32 -12.00 3.34 -16.13
CA LEU A 32 -12.02 4.65 -15.48
C LEU A 32 -12.37 5.68 -16.55
N GLY A 33 -13.65 6.01 -16.63
CA GLY A 33 -14.22 6.91 -17.63
C GLY A 33 -13.42 8.20 -17.85
N ALA A 34 -13.44 8.68 -19.09
CA ALA A 34 -12.75 9.88 -19.53
C ALA A 34 -12.97 11.06 -18.58
N VAL A 35 -11.88 11.57 -18.00
CA VAL A 35 -11.88 12.80 -17.22
C VAL A 35 -12.14 13.96 -18.20
N PRO A 36 -13.23 14.74 -18.03
CA PRO A 36 -13.48 15.88 -18.90
C PRO A 36 -12.36 16.94 -18.73
N PRO A 37 -12.00 17.67 -19.81
CA PRO A 37 -10.96 18.69 -19.74
C PRO A 37 -11.33 19.77 -18.71
N PRO A 38 -10.36 20.31 -17.96
CA PRO A 38 -10.62 21.34 -16.98
C PRO A 38 -11.14 22.62 -17.67
N PRO A 39 -12.08 23.35 -17.03
CA PRO A 39 -12.58 24.61 -17.57
C PRO A 39 -11.46 25.68 -17.57
N PRO A 40 -11.54 26.67 -18.48
CA PRO A 40 -10.55 27.74 -18.57
C PRO A 40 -10.52 28.57 -17.27
N PRO A 41 -9.33 29.09 -16.85
CA PRO A 41 -9.21 29.89 -15.65
C PRO A 41 -9.95 31.24 -15.80
N PRO A 42 -10.62 31.73 -14.74
CA PRO A 42 -11.25 33.04 -14.75
C PRO A 42 -10.19 34.16 -14.77
N PRO A 43 -10.49 35.33 -15.36
CA PRO A 43 -9.56 36.46 -15.42
C PRO A 43 -9.26 37.00 -14.01
N LEU A 44 -7.98 37.28 -13.76
CA LEU A 44 -7.46 37.82 -12.50
C LEU A 44 -7.97 39.25 -12.29
N ALA A 45 -8.74 39.47 -11.22
CA ALA A 45 -9.10 40.78 -10.69
C ALA A 45 -8.37 41.03 -9.36
N PRO A 46 -8.08 42.30 -9.00
CA PRO A 46 -7.07 42.65 -8.03
C PRO A 46 -7.48 42.37 -6.58
N VAL A 47 -6.46 42.02 -5.79
CA VAL A 47 -6.50 41.70 -4.37
C VAL A 47 -7.01 42.89 -3.55
N ALA A 48 -8.17 42.73 -2.91
CA ALA A 48 -8.63 43.57 -1.81
C ALA A 48 -9.00 42.69 -0.62
N ALA A 49 -8.43 43.03 0.53
CA ALA A 49 -8.64 42.37 1.81
C ALA A 49 -10.13 42.38 2.19
N ALA A 50 -10.68 41.19 2.46
CA ALA A 50 -11.96 41.03 3.14
C ALA A 50 -11.85 39.87 4.13
N THR A 51 -11.62 40.25 5.37
CA THR A 51 -11.74 39.50 6.60
C THR A 51 -13.18 38.95 6.74
N GLY A 52 -13.31 37.67 7.08
CA GLY A 52 -14.55 37.10 7.62
C GLY A 52 -15.53 36.50 6.61
N GLY A 53 -15.70 35.18 6.70
CA GLY A 53 -16.89 34.49 6.18
C GLY A 53 -16.67 33.55 4.98
N ALA A 54 -16.13 32.35 5.24
CA ALA A 54 -16.35 31.19 4.37
C ALA A 54 -16.11 29.87 5.12
N LEU A 55 -16.84 29.68 6.22
CA LEU A 55 -17.01 28.41 6.94
C LEU A 55 -17.90 27.41 6.15
N ALA A 56 -17.80 27.38 4.82
CA ALA A 56 -18.69 26.59 3.97
C ALA A 56 -17.99 26.07 2.73
N ARG A 57 -16.96 25.22 2.91
CA ARG A 57 -16.51 24.23 1.90
C ARG A 57 -15.54 23.16 2.44
N ALA A 58 -15.63 22.85 3.73
CA ALA A 58 -14.96 21.70 4.35
C ALA A 58 -15.96 20.54 4.57
N GLN A 59 -16.82 20.27 3.59
CA GLN A 59 -17.77 19.16 3.60
C GLN A 59 -17.43 18.15 2.49
N VAL A 60 -16.22 17.59 2.55
CA VAL A 60 -15.90 16.24 2.05
C VAL A 60 -14.81 15.64 2.96
N PHE A 61 -14.99 15.71 4.28
CA PHE A 61 -14.15 14.97 5.24
C PHE A 61 -14.97 14.47 6.44
N ASP A 62 -16.24 14.16 6.19
CA ASP A 62 -17.04 13.35 7.10
C ASP A 62 -17.21 11.95 6.50
N SER A 63 -16.15 11.17 6.63
CA SER A 63 -16.17 9.71 6.51
C SER A 63 -15.04 9.14 7.36
N ALA A 64 -15.01 9.52 8.63
CA ALA A 64 -14.34 8.74 9.67
C ALA A 64 -15.37 7.99 10.52
N PRO A 65 -16.26 7.13 9.97
CA PRO A 65 -16.82 6.07 10.78
C PRO A 65 -15.72 5.01 10.93
N SER A 66 -15.06 5.06 12.09
CA SER A 66 -14.92 3.87 12.92
C SER A 66 -14.10 2.70 12.38
N LEU A 67 -12.77 2.78 12.52
CA LEU A 67 -11.97 1.56 12.72
C LEU A 67 -12.53 0.72 13.88
N LEU A 68 -13.18 1.34 14.87
CA LEU A 68 -13.81 0.67 16.00
C LEU A 68 -15.10 -0.12 15.67
N THR A 69 -15.91 0.25 14.66
CA THR A 69 -17.08 -0.55 14.24
C THR A 69 -16.75 -1.54 13.13
N ALA A 70 -15.67 -1.31 12.35
CA ALA A 70 -15.12 -2.32 11.45
C ALA A 70 -14.56 -3.56 12.21
N ASN A 71 -14.30 -3.43 13.51
CA ASN A 71 -13.67 -4.46 14.33
C ASN A 71 -14.64 -5.42 15.03
N ALA A 72 -15.95 -5.13 15.05
CA ALA A 72 -16.95 -6.08 15.56
C ALA A 72 -17.07 -7.34 14.66
N ASP A 73 -16.64 -7.24 13.41
CA ASP A 73 -16.66 -8.29 12.38
C ASP A 73 -15.30 -9.01 12.20
N LEU A 74 -14.34 -8.87 13.11
CA LEU A 74 -13.04 -9.52 12.95
C LEU A 74 -13.08 -11.05 13.13
N ALA A 75 -13.98 -11.55 13.98
CA ALA A 75 -14.08 -12.98 14.31
C ALA A 75 -14.25 -13.91 13.08
N PRO A 76 -15.14 -13.62 12.10
CA PRO A 76 -15.26 -14.43 10.89
C PRO A 76 -14.10 -14.30 9.89
N ARG A 77 -13.18 -13.33 10.07
CA ARG A 77 -12.06 -13.06 9.14
C ARG A 77 -10.72 -13.63 9.58
N LEU A 78 -10.68 -14.30 10.72
CA LEU A 78 -9.46 -14.90 11.23
C LEU A 78 -9.09 -16.12 10.43
N THR A 79 -7.80 -16.27 10.15
CA THR A 79 -7.30 -17.53 9.61
C THR A 79 -7.59 -18.67 10.61
N PRO A 80 -7.80 -19.92 10.16
CA PRO A 80 -8.13 -21.05 11.03
C PRO A 80 -7.16 -21.20 12.21
N GLY A 81 -5.87 -20.92 11.99
CA GLY A 81 -4.84 -20.95 13.04
C GLY A 81 -5.08 -19.91 14.15
N LEU A 82 -5.52 -18.70 13.81
CA LEU A 82 -5.84 -17.67 14.80
C LEU A 82 -7.19 -17.91 15.49
N ALA A 83 -8.15 -18.55 14.81
CA ALA A 83 -9.40 -18.98 15.43
C ALA A 83 -9.15 -19.99 16.57
N VAL A 84 -8.25 -20.97 16.35
CA VAL A 84 -7.83 -21.93 17.40
C VAL A 84 -7.14 -21.23 18.57
N ILE A 85 -6.33 -20.20 18.29
CA ILE A 85 -5.69 -19.40 19.34
C ILE A 85 -6.72 -18.59 20.13
N GLN A 86 -7.71 -17.97 19.48
CA GLN A 86 -8.78 -17.26 20.19
C GLN A 86 -9.55 -18.17 21.13
N VAL A 87 -9.83 -19.42 20.73
CA VAL A 87 -10.46 -20.41 21.60
C VAL A 87 -9.57 -20.75 22.80
N ARG A 88 -8.25 -20.88 22.61
CA ARG A 88 -7.30 -21.21 23.70
C ARG A 88 -6.92 -20.03 24.59
N LEU A 89 -7.05 -18.80 24.09
CA LEU A 89 -6.75 -17.57 24.83
C LEU A 89 -8.02 -16.85 25.32
N HIS A 90 -9.16 -17.56 25.35
CA HIS A 90 -10.43 -17.03 25.83
C HIS A 90 -10.25 -16.34 27.21
N GLY A 91 -10.67 -15.08 27.31
CA GLY A 91 -10.49 -14.24 28.50
C GLY A 91 -9.16 -13.49 28.63
N LYS A 92 -8.22 -13.64 27.69
CA LYS A 92 -6.94 -12.88 27.68
C LYS A 92 -7.05 -11.57 26.91
N SER A 93 -6.15 -10.64 27.23
CA SER A 93 -6.12 -9.32 26.59
C SER A 93 -5.87 -9.39 25.07
N PRO A 94 -6.35 -8.40 24.29
CA PRO A 94 -6.08 -8.32 22.84
C PRO A 94 -4.57 -8.28 22.53
N ALA A 95 -3.77 -7.71 23.43
CA ALA A 95 -2.30 -7.72 23.31
C ALA A 95 -1.71 -9.14 23.36
N ALA A 96 -2.25 -10.04 24.19
CA ALA A 96 -1.82 -11.43 24.25
C ALA A 96 -2.17 -12.19 22.95
N HIS A 97 -3.33 -11.89 22.36
CA HIS A 97 -3.74 -12.44 21.07
C HIS A 97 -2.85 -11.94 19.93
N ALA A 98 -2.52 -10.64 19.91
CA ALA A 98 -1.60 -10.06 18.93
C ALA A 98 -0.20 -10.70 19.00
N LEU A 99 0.33 -10.91 20.21
CA LEU A 99 1.63 -11.54 20.41
C LEU A 99 1.63 -13.00 19.97
N ALA A 100 0.59 -13.75 20.31
CA ALA A 100 0.44 -15.14 19.87
C ALA A 100 0.29 -15.25 18.34
N GLY A 101 -0.49 -14.36 17.73
CA GLY A 101 -0.63 -14.27 16.28
C GLY A 101 0.69 -13.97 15.56
N ARG A 102 1.50 -13.08 16.13
CA ARG A 102 2.86 -12.84 15.63
C ARG A 102 3.74 -14.09 15.72
N GLY A 103 3.68 -14.85 16.83
CA GLY A 103 4.42 -16.10 16.95
C GLY A 103 4.05 -17.13 15.88
N LEU A 104 2.76 -17.23 15.52
CA LEU A 104 2.34 -18.05 14.38
C LEU A 104 2.87 -17.52 13.05
N ALA A 105 2.85 -16.20 12.85
CA ALA A 105 3.36 -15.57 11.64
C ALA A 105 4.86 -15.82 11.45
N ASP A 106 5.63 -15.75 12.53
CA ASP A 106 7.07 -16.05 12.55
C ASP A 106 7.32 -17.51 12.10
N MET A 107 6.57 -18.48 12.65
CA MET A 107 6.67 -19.89 12.23
C MET A 107 6.26 -20.11 10.76
N ALA A 108 5.21 -19.45 10.29
CA ALA A 108 4.78 -19.54 8.89
C ALA A 108 5.84 -18.94 7.95
N TRP A 109 6.48 -17.84 8.36
CA TRP A 109 7.58 -17.22 7.61
C TRP A 109 8.80 -18.14 7.53
N GLU A 110 9.20 -18.78 8.63
CA GLU A 110 10.29 -19.77 8.65
C GLU A 110 10.02 -20.97 7.73
N ARG A 111 8.75 -21.35 7.57
CA ARG A 111 8.29 -22.40 6.64
C ARG A 111 8.11 -21.92 5.20
N GLN A 112 8.44 -20.66 4.90
CA GLN A 112 8.26 -20.03 3.59
C GLN A 112 6.78 -19.97 3.13
N GLU A 113 5.83 -20.04 4.07
CA GLU A 113 4.41 -19.86 3.81
C GLU A 113 4.07 -18.35 3.78
N PHE A 114 4.66 -17.61 2.84
CA PHE A 114 4.71 -16.14 2.85
C PHE A 114 3.33 -15.46 2.91
N LEU A 115 2.34 -15.95 2.17
CA LEU A 115 0.98 -15.39 2.20
C LEU A 115 0.31 -15.62 3.56
N ALA A 116 0.48 -16.81 4.14
CA ALA A 116 -0.07 -17.12 5.46
C ALA A 116 0.61 -16.28 6.55
N ALA A 117 1.94 -16.16 6.50
CA ALA A 117 2.70 -15.31 7.40
C ALA A 117 2.25 -13.86 7.32
N LEU A 118 2.10 -13.31 6.12
CA LEU A 118 1.65 -11.93 5.90
C LEU A 118 0.26 -11.69 6.49
N ARG A 119 -0.71 -12.58 6.22
CA ARG A 119 -2.06 -12.50 6.78
C ARG A 119 -2.04 -12.53 8.31
N LEU A 120 -1.23 -13.39 8.91
CA LEU A 120 -1.08 -13.49 10.36
C LEU A 120 -0.45 -12.24 10.97
N TYR A 121 0.58 -11.66 10.36
CA TYR A 121 1.18 -10.39 10.82
C TYR A 121 0.18 -9.24 10.76
N VAL A 122 -0.58 -9.12 9.67
CA VAL A 122 -1.60 -8.07 9.52
C VAL A 122 -2.71 -8.24 10.55
N GLN A 123 -3.21 -9.47 10.76
CA GLN A 123 -4.23 -9.76 11.77
C GLN A 123 -3.72 -9.45 13.19
N ALA A 124 -2.47 -9.81 13.51
CA ALA A 124 -1.83 -9.45 14.77
C ALA A 124 -1.70 -7.94 14.97
N ALA A 125 -1.35 -7.19 13.92
CA ALA A 125 -1.22 -5.73 13.99
C ALA A 125 -2.57 -5.06 14.30
N VAL A 126 -3.64 -5.49 13.64
CA VAL A 126 -5.01 -4.96 13.85
C VAL A 126 -5.49 -5.21 15.27
N LEU A 127 -5.31 -6.44 15.79
CA LEU A 127 -5.67 -6.78 17.16
C LEU A 127 -4.85 -5.97 18.19
N GLY A 128 -3.60 -5.67 17.85
CA GLY A 128 -2.73 -4.81 18.63
C GLY A 128 -3.22 -3.37 18.72
N GLU A 129 -3.74 -2.80 17.62
CA GLU A 129 -4.24 -1.42 17.57
C GLU A 129 -5.47 -1.24 18.46
N VAL A 130 -6.33 -2.26 18.55
CA VAL A 130 -7.51 -2.26 19.45
C VAL A 130 -7.11 -2.32 20.93
N GLY A 131 -5.98 -2.95 21.26
CA GLY A 131 -5.50 -3.10 22.64
C GLY A 131 -4.62 -1.95 23.15
N SER A 132 -4.15 -1.06 22.27
CA SER A 132 -3.16 -0.03 22.59
C SER A 132 -3.81 1.30 23.01
N ALA A 133 -4.54 1.31 24.12
CA ALA A 133 -5.04 2.56 24.71
C ALA A 133 -4.02 3.24 25.66
N VAL A 134 -2.96 2.55 26.11
CA VAL A 134 -2.03 3.10 27.12
C VAL A 134 -0.60 2.56 26.91
N GLY A 135 0.33 3.43 26.47
CA GLY A 135 1.78 3.24 26.61
C GLY A 135 2.48 2.13 25.81
N ALA A 136 1.87 1.59 24.75
CA ALA A 136 2.35 0.37 24.11
C ALA A 136 3.54 0.55 23.15
N ARG A 137 4.45 -0.45 23.18
CA ARG A 137 5.50 -0.67 22.17
C ARG A 137 4.93 -0.63 20.75
N PRO A 138 5.71 -0.22 19.73
CA PRO A 138 5.25 -0.22 18.34
C PRO A 138 4.75 -1.61 17.95
N LEU A 139 3.49 -1.68 17.53
CA LEU A 139 2.77 -2.92 17.20
C LEU A 139 3.41 -3.70 16.05
N LEU A 140 3.99 -2.96 15.11
CA LEU A 140 4.84 -3.47 14.05
C LEU A 140 6.27 -3.00 14.32
N PRO A 141 7.07 -3.75 15.09
CA PRO A 141 8.47 -3.41 15.27
C PRO A 141 9.22 -3.60 13.94
N PRO A 142 10.38 -2.92 13.76
CA PRO A 142 11.15 -2.95 12.52
C PRO A 142 11.40 -4.37 11.97
N VAL A 143 11.69 -5.34 12.85
CA VAL A 143 11.93 -6.73 12.46
C VAL A 143 10.71 -7.37 11.78
N VAL A 144 9.49 -7.06 12.24
CA VAL A 144 8.25 -7.58 11.63
C VAL A 144 8.02 -6.93 10.28
N VAL A 145 8.24 -5.62 10.18
CA VAL A 145 8.08 -4.89 8.92
C VAL A 145 9.03 -5.44 7.85
N HIS A 146 10.30 -5.70 8.19
CA HIS A 146 11.23 -6.37 7.27
C HIS A 146 10.75 -7.77 6.84
N ARG A 147 10.29 -8.61 7.76
CA ARG A 147 9.76 -9.95 7.41
C ARG A 147 8.53 -9.86 6.50
N MET A 148 7.64 -8.89 6.75
CA MET A 148 6.50 -8.63 5.87
C MET A 148 6.96 -8.16 4.48
N CYS A 149 8.00 -7.33 4.38
CA CYS A 149 8.62 -6.99 3.10
C CYS A 149 9.18 -8.23 2.40
N ASP A 150 9.88 -9.12 3.11
CA ASP A 150 10.41 -10.36 2.54
C ASP A 150 9.28 -11.25 1.99
N CYS A 151 8.15 -11.36 2.71
CA CYS A 151 6.97 -12.04 2.21
C CYS A 151 6.46 -11.40 0.90
N LEU A 152 6.29 -10.07 0.88
CA LEU A 152 5.78 -9.35 -0.28
C LEU A 152 6.72 -9.47 -1.49
N VAL A 153 8.03 -9.41 -1.28
CA VAL A 153 9.05 -9.62 -2.33
C VAL A 153 8.96 -11.04 -2.87
N SER A 154 8.86 -12.04 -1.99
CA SER A 154 8.73 -13.44 -2.39
C SER A 154 7.43 -13.74 -3.15
N LEU A 155 6.40 -12.92 -2.94
CA LEU A 155 5.13 -12.94 -3.68
C LEU A 155 5.15 -12.06 -4.94
N ALA A 156 6.31 -11.57 -5.38
CA ALA A 156 6.46 -10.66 -6.52
C ALA A 156 5.64 -9.36 -6.41
N MET A 157 5.49 -8.84 -5.19
CA MET A 157 4.76 -7.61 -4.86
C MET A 157 5.70 -6.48 -4.37
N PRO A 158 6.57 -5.93 -5.24
CA PRO A 158 7.55 -4.91 -4.84
C PRO A 158 6.92 -3.58 -4.41
N LEU A 159 5.77 -3.20 -4.99
CA LEU A 159 5.15 -1.91 -4.70
C LEU A 159 4.53 -1.83 -3.28
N PRO A 160 3.73 -2.80 -2.82
CA PRO A 160 3.32 -2.84 -1.42
C PRO A 160 4.50 -3.05 -0.47
N ALA A 161 5.55 -3.77 -0.88
CA ALA A 161 6.76 -3.91 -0.06
C ALA A 161 7.44 -2.55 0.17
N ALA A 162 7.58 -1.74 -0.88
CA ALA A 162 8.11 -0.38 -0.78
C ALA A 162 7.18 0.53 0.06
N ALA A 163 5.86 0.40 -0.09
CA ALA A 163 4.91 1.14 0.71
C ALA A 163 4.99 0.79 2.21
N LEU A 164 5.26 -0.49 2.53
CA LEU A 164 5.41 -0.99 3.90
C LEU A 164 6.67 -0.45 4.58
N LEU A 165 7.77 -0.28 3.84
CA LEU A 165 9.02 0.27 4.38
C LEU A 165 8.89 1.71 4.86
N GLN A 166 7.87 2.46 4.43
CA GLN A 166 7.58 3.79 4.97
C GLN A 166 7.18 3.76 6.46
N LEU A 167 6.82 2.58 7.00
CA LEU A 167 6.54 2.39 8.42
C LEU A 167 7.80 2.30 9.29
N HIS A 168 8.99 2.20 8.68
CA HIS A 168 10.27 2.18 9.41
C HIS A 168 10.70 3.57 9.87
N HIS A 169 11.29 3.62 11.06
CA HIS A 169 12.05 4.76 11.54
C HIS A 169 13.43 4.29 12.03
N PRO A 170 14.55 4.80 11.45
CA PRO A 170 14.61 5.72 10.30
C PRO A 170 14.10 5.10 8.99
N LEU A 171 13.70 5.94 8.03
CA LEU A 171 13.23 5.51 6.70
C LEU A 171 14.39 4.93 5.87
N ASP A 172 14.17 3.77 5.26
CA ASP A 172 15.14 3.13 4.36
C ASP A 172 14.85 3.47 2.88
N HIS A 173 15.22 4.68 2.46
CA HIS A 173 15.01 5.13 1.08
C HIS A 173 15.75 4.25 0.05
N SER A 174 16.94 3.77 0.39
CA SER A 174 17.72 2.89 -0.51
C SER A 174 16.99 1.56 -0.74
N GLY A 175 16.50 0.93 0.33
CA GLY A 175 15.71 -0.29 0.24
C GLY A 175 14.44 -0.10 -0.58
N MET A 176 13.71 0.99 -0.33
CA MET A 176 12.49 1.35 -1.08
C MET A 176 12.75 1.50 -2.58
N VAL A 177 13.81 2.22 -2.98
CA VAL A 177 14.15 2.41 -4.40
C VAL A 177 14.59 1.10 -5.05
N ARG A 178 15.37 0.27 -4.36
CA ARG A 178 15.81 -1.05 -4.87
C ARG A 178 14.63 -1.97 -5.17
N LEU A 179 13.58 -1.93 -4.35
CA LEU A 179 12.36 -2.70 -4.59
C LEU A 179 11.64 -2.27 -5.87
N LEU A 180 11.60 -0.96 -6.15
CA LEU A 180 10.97 -0.41 -7.34
C LEU A 180 11.81 -0.52 -8.61
N GLN A 181 13.11 -0.79 -8.48
CA GLN A 181 14.04 -0.99 -9.58
C GLN A 181 14.55 -2.43 -9.57
N PRO A 182 13.68 -3.43 -9.80
CA PRO A 182 14.09 -4.80 -9.63
C PRO A 182 15.17 -5.19 -10.66
N PRO A 183 16.13 -6.03 -10.28
CA PRO A 183 17.28 -6.37 -11.11
C PRO A 183 16.92 -7.18 -12.36
N ALA A 184 15.73 -7.81 -12.38
CA ALA A 184 15.25 -8.62 -13.48
C ALA A 184 14.10 -7.93 -14.25
N PRO A 185 14.13 -7.92 -15.60
CA PRO A 185 13.13 -7.23 -16.42
C PRO A 185 11.70 -7.75 -16.21
N GLY A 186 11.52 -9.03 -15.84
CA GLY A 186 10.20 -9.60 -15.54
C GLY A 186 9.52 -9.02 -14.29
N HIS A 187 10.28 -8.52 -13.32
CA HIS A 187 9.72 -7.91 -12.11
C HIS A 187 9.26 -6.46 -12.34
N ALA A 188 9.84 -5.76 -13.32
CA ALA A 188 9.43 -4.41 -13.70
C ALA A 188 7.99 -4.39 -14.28
N LEU A 189 7.56 -5.51 -14.89
CA LEU A 189 6.21 -5.69 -15.42
C LEU A 189 5.14 -5.91 -14.34
N ALA A 190 5.55 -6.23 -13.11
CA ALA A 190 4.62 -6.44 -12.00
C ALA A 190 4.14 -5.12 -11.36
N ILE A 191 4.96 -4.06 -11.43
CA ILE A 191 4.65 -2.76 -10.79
C ILE A 191 3.35 -2.14 -11.34
N PRO A 192 3.09 -2.10 -12.67
CA PRO A 192 1.85 -1.54 -13.19
C PRO A 192 0.58 -2.19 -12.65
N LEU A 193 0.61 -3.51 -12.43
CA LEU A 193 -0.54 -4.27 -11.88
C LEU A 193 -0.81 -3.94 -10.41
N GLN A 194 0.16 -3.36 -9.73
CA GLN A 194 0.11 -3.04 -8.31
C GLN A 194 -0.17 -1.55 -8.08
N LEU A 195 -0.32 -0.72 -9.12
CA LEU A 195 -0.29 0.73 -8.99
C LEU A 195 -1.25 1.30 -7.95
N HIS A 196 -2.40 0.67 -7.72
CA HIS A 196 -3.35 1.08 -6.67
C HIS A 196 -2.73 1.20 -5.26
N TRP A 197 -1.61 0.51 -4.97
CA TRP A 197 -0.84 0.64 -3.73
C TRP A 197 -0.12 1.99 -3.59
N ALA A 198 0.19 2.68 -4.70
CA ALA A 198 0.82 4.00 -4.67
C ALA A 198 -0.09 5.06 -4.00
N GLU A 199 -1.40 4.82 -3.95
CA GLU A 199 -2.32 5.72 -3.23
C GLU A 199 -2.07 5.77 -1.73
N CYS A 200 -1.37 4.79 -1.17
CA CYS A 200 -1.01 4.71 0.24
C CYS A 200 0.40 5.25 0.53
N MET A 201 1.11 5.77 -0.47
CA MET A 201 2.44 6.36 -0.27
C MET A 201 2.33 7.79 0.24
N TRP A 202 3.17 8.12 1.23
CA TRP A 202 3.33 9.47 1.78
C TRP A 202 4.74 10.03 1.61
N GLU A 203 5.72 9.18 1.30
CA GLU A 203 7.07 9.61 0.98
C GLU A 203 7.14 10.13 -0.47
N LEU A 204 7.37 11.43 -0.62
CA LEU A 204 7.47 12.09 -1.92
C LEU A 204 8.56 11.47 -2.83
N PRO A 205 9.78 11.15 -2.35
CA PRO A 205 10.81 10.55 -3.20
C PRO A 205 10.39 9.22 -3.82
N LEU A 206 9.53 8.46 -3.12
CA LEU A 206 9.00 7.19 -3.62
C LEU A 206 8.05 7.41 -4.79
N LEU A 207 7.14 8.38 -4.66
CA LEU A 207 6.21 8.75 -5.73
C LEU A 207 6.95 9.33 -6.94
N GLU A 208 7.99 10.14 -6.73
CA GLU A 208 8.84 10.67 -7.81
C GLU A 208 9.55 9.55 -8.59
N VAL A 209 10.05 8.52 -7.89
CA VAL A 209 10.64 7.34 -8.53
C VAL A 209 9.61 6.61 -9.38
N LEU A 210 8.35 6.49 -8.93
CA LEU A 210 7.28 5.89 -9.74
C LEU A 210 6.97 6.72 -10.99
N VAL A 211 6.94 8.06 -10.89
CA VAL A 211 6.78 8.94 -12.05
C VAL A 211 7.94 8.75 -13.03
N HIS A 212 9.17 8.68 -12.54
CA HIS A 212 10.34 8.45 -13.38
C HIS A 212 10.30 7.07 -14.06
N LEU A 213 9.91 6.02 -13.34
CA LEU A 213 9.73 4.68 -13.91
C LEU A 213 8.62 4.66 -14.96
N ALA A 214 7.50 5.33 -14.70
CA ALA A 214 6.39 5.44 -15.65
C ALA A 214 6.83 6.12 -16.95
N ALA A 215 7.60 7.21 -16.86
CA ALA A 215 8.17 7.89 -18.01
C ALA A 215 9.20 7.00 -18.74
N ARG A 216 10.14 6.40 -18.02
CA ARG A 216 11.19 5.53 -18.57
C ARG A 216 10.62 4.32 -19.32
N HIS A 217 9.55 3.73 -18.81
CA HIS A 217 8.90 2.55 -19.41
C HIS A 217 7.71 2.90 -20.30
N ALA A 218 7.50 4.19 -20.62
CA ALA A 218 6.42 4.67 -21.48
C ALA A 218 5.04 4.14 -21.06
N TRP A 219 4.73 4.16 -19.77
CA TRP A 219 3.40 3.82 -19.27
C TRP A 219 2.35 4.81 -19.81
N PRO A 220 1.06 4.42 -19.86
CA PRO A 220 0.02 5.28 -20.44
C PRO A 220 -0.02 6.68 -19.81
N GLY A 221 -0.27 7.70 -20.63
CA GLY A 221 -0.39 9.10 -20.19
C GLY A 221 -1.31 9.31 -18.97
N PRO A 222 -2.50 8.68 -18.90
CA PRO A 222 -3.37 8.76 -17.72
C PRO A 222 -2.71 8.25 -16.43
N VAL A 223 -1.88 7.21 -16.50
CA VAL A 223 -1.13 6.69 -15.35
C VAL A 223 -0.09 7.70 -14.89
N GLN A 224 0.66 8.30 -15.82
CA GLN A 224 1.65 9.32 -15.49
C GLN A 224 1.00 10.56 -14.86
N ALA A 225 -0.13 11.03 -15.43
CA ALA A 225 -0.89 12.15 -14.90
C ALA A 225 -1.44 11.87 -13.50
N TRP A 226 -1.96 10.65 -13.28
CA TRP A 226 -2.42 10.22 -11.96
C TRP A 226 -1.29 10.14 -10.92
N LEU A 227 -0.12 9.58 -11.28
CA LEU A 227 1.05 9.58 -10.40
C LEU A 227 1.52 11.00 -10.06
N LEU A 228 1.53 11.92 -11.04
CA LEU A 228 1.81 13.34 -10.80
C LEU A 228 0.79 13.97 -9.85
N ALA A 229 -0.49 13.63 -9.98
CA ALA A 229 -1.52 14.10 -9.05
C ALA A 229 -1.30 13.58 -7.62
N LEU A 230 -0.75 12.36 -7.45
CA LEU A 230 -0.35 11.85 -6.13
C LEU A 230 0.80 12.65 -5.52
N VAL A 231 1.82 13.00 -6.33
CA VAL A 231 2.96 13.86 -5.92
C VAL A 231 2.46 15.24 -5.47
N GLN A 232 1.46 15.79 -6.18
CA GLN A 232 0.89 17.10 -5.90
C GLN A 232 -0.13 17.13 -4.75
N ARG A 233 -0.28 16.03 -3.98
CA ARG A 233 -1.19 15.96 -2.83
C ARG A 233 -0.86 17.06 -1.83
N THR A 234 -1.76 18.04 -1.78
CA THR A 234 -1.68 19.19 -0.87
C THR A 234 -1.39 18.82 0.58
N PRO A 235 -1.98 17.79 1.23
CA PRO A 235 -1.77 17.56 2.67
C PRO A 235 -0.36 17.08 3.04
N LEU A 236 0.40 16.52 2.09
CA LEU A 236 1.78 16.04 2.30
C LEU A 236 2.85 17.12 2.06
N ASN A 237 2.43 18.30 1.61
CA ASN A 237 3.35 19.40 1.30
C ASN A 237 4.20 19.77 2.53
N ALA A 238 5.52 19.91 2.33
CA ALA A 238 6.47 20.26 3.37
C ALA A 238 6.15 21.59 4.08
N HIS A 239 5.45 22.50 3.40
CA HIS A 239 5.02 23.79 3.93
C HIS A 239 3.78 23.72 4.83
N ASN A 240 3.09 22.58 4.90
CA ASN A 240 1.97 22.42 5.81
C ASN A 240 2.41 22.31 7.28
N PRO A 241 1.54 22.70 8.23
CA PRO A 241 1.78 22.45 9.64
C PRO A 241 2.06 20.97 9.93
N PRO A 242 2.98 20.63 10.86
CA PRO A 242 3.31 19.25 11.20
C PRO A 242 2.10 18.39 11.57
N LEU A 243 1.10 18.96 12.25
CA LEU A 243 -0.14 18.26 12.61
C LEU A 243 -0.96 17.82 11.40
N VAL A 244 -1.05 18.67 10.37
CA VAL A 244 -1.77 18.34 9.12
C VAL A 244 -1.08 17.19 8.39
N ARG A 245 0.26 17.24 8.32
CA ARG A 245 1.06 16.17 7.71
C ARG A 245 0.94 14.86 8.50
N ALA A 246 1.02 14.92 9.83
CA ALA A 246 0.88 13.74 10.69
C ALA A 246 -0.50 13.08 10.54
N ALA A 247 -1.57 13.86 10.47
CA ALA A 247 -2.92 13.34 10.22
C ALA A 247 -3.04 12.68 8.84
N ALA A 248 -2.45 13.30 7.81
CA ALA A 248 -2.43 12.72 6.46
C ALA A 248 -1.66 11.40 6.40
N VAL A 249 -0.47 11.34 7.01
CA VAL A 249 0.33 10.10 7.12
C VAL A 249 -0.44 9.02 7.88
N ALA A 250 -1.11 9.36 8.98
CA ALA A 250 -1.92 8.41 9.74
C ALA A 250 -3.06 7.83 8.88
N ALA A 251 -3.75 8.67 8.09
CA ALA A 251 -4.83 8.22 7.19
C ALA A 251 -4.30 7.29 6.09
N LEU A 252 -3.16 7.62 5.49
CA LEU A 252 -2.50 6.80 4.45
C LEU A 252 -1.99 5.47 5.02
N ARG A 253 -1.42 5.48 6.23
CA ARG A 253 -1.04 4.27 6.97
C ARG A 253 -2.25 3.38 7.25
N ALA A 254 -3.36 3.94 7.74
CA ALA A 254 -4.58 3.18 7.96
C ALA A 254 -5.14 2.60 6.65
N ARG A 255 -4.98 3.30 5.53
CA ARG A 255 -5.34 2.79 4.21
C ARG A 255 -4.42 1.63 3.78
N LEU A 256 -3.11 1.75 3.96
CA LEU A 256 -2.15 0.69 3.67
C LEU A 256 -2.49 -0.59 4.42
N LEU A 257 -2.75 -0.50 5.72
CA LEU A 257 -3.12 -1.65 6.54
C LEU A 257 -4.42 -2.29 6.09
N ARG A 258 -5.42 -1.50 5.67
CA ARG A 258 -6.66 -2.03 5.10
C ARG A 258 -6.44 -2.76 3.77
N LEU A 259 -5.58 -2.26 2.90
CA LEU A 259 -5.23 -2.97 1.66
C LEU A 259 -4.46 -4.27 1.94
N LEU A 260 -3.58 -4.29 2.95
CA LEU A 260 -2.88 -5.51 3.34
C LEU A 260 -3.82 -6.60 3.88
N GLN A 261 -4.97 -6.22 4.45
CA GLN A 261 -6.00 -7.17 4.88
C GLN A 261 -6.72 -7.85 3.71
N THR A 262 -6.65 -7.31 2.49
CA THR A 262 -7.33 -7.86 1.32
C THR A 262 -6.47 -8.85 0.51
N LEU A 263 -5.22 -9.09 0.94
CA LEU A 263 -4.31 -10.08 0.36
C LEU A 263 -4.69 -11.51 0.78
#